data_AF-A0A7C7MQI9-F1
#
_entry.id   AF-A0A7C7MQI9-F1
#
_cell.length_a   1.000
_cell.length_b   1.000
_cell.length_c   1.000
_cell.angle_alpha   90.00
_cell.angle_beta   90.00
_cell.angle_gamma   90.00
#
_symmetry.space_group_name_H-M   'P 1'
#
loop_
_entity.id
_entity.type
_entity.pdbx_description
1 polymer ?
#
loop_
_entity_poly.entity_id
_entity_poly.type
_entity_poly.pdbx_seq_one_letter_code
_entity_poly.pdbx_strand_id
1 'polypeptide(L)' 'MKRYIPKKYKNPTKAIREKCIECMGGRENEGYLKLISDCGSPDCALFEFRFGKNPYNRKNLSDSR' A
#
# COMPACT_ATOMS: atom_id res chain seq x y z
N MET A 1 -12.39 23.06 5.91
CA MET A 1 -12.29 21.57 5.87
C MET A 1 -10.81 21.21 5.85
N LYS A 2 -10.27 20.56 6.90
CA LYS A 2 -8.86 20.12 6.90
C LYS A 2 -8.75 18.93 5.94
N ARG A 3 -8.05 19.10 4.81
CA ARG A 3 -7.76 17.99 3.90
C ARG A 3 -6.93 16.94 4.66
N TYR A 4 -7.22 15.66 4.41
CA TYR A 4 -6.46 14.55 4.97
C TYR A 4 -4.96 14.73 4.72
N ILE A 5 -4.12 14.52 5.75
CA ILE A 5 -2.66 14.57 5.66
C ILE A 5 -2.13 13.12 5.69
N PRO A 6 -1.58 12.60 4.57
CA PRO A 6 -1.06 11.24 4.51
C PRO A 6 0.08 11.01 5.51
N LYS A 7 0.13 9.82 6.10
CA LYS A 7 1.21 9.40 7.01
C LYS A 7 2.46 9.03 6.22
N LYS A 8 3.58 9.72 6.46
CA LYS A 8 4.86 9.40 5.81
C LYS A 8 5.52 8.18 6.48
N TYR A 9 5.95 7.22 5.68
CA TYR A 9 6.68 6.03 6.14
C TYR A 9 8.05 5.93 5.49
N LYS A 10 9.07 5.53 6.26
CA LYS A 10 10.41 5.22 5.72
C LYS A 10 10.44 3.89 4.95
N ASN A 11 9.58 2.95 5.33
CA ASN A 11 9.47 1.67 4.64
C ASN A 11 8.70 1.85 3.31
N PRO A 12 9.28 1.47 2.16
CA PRO A 12 8.65 1.71 0.85
C PRO A 12 7.27 1.09 0.70
N THR A 13 7.07 -0.15 1.15
CA THR A 13 5.76 -0.82 0.99
C THR A 13 4.70 -0.17 1.87
N LYS A 14 5.06 0.29 3.08
CA LYS A 14 4.14 1.08 3.92
C LYS A 14 3.80 2.44 3.28
N ALA A 15 4.76 3.10 2.64
CA ALA A 15 4.51 4.35 1.91
C ALA A 15 3.59 4.13 0.69
N ILE A 16 3.79 3.05 -0.06
CA ILE A 16 2.91 2.68 -1.17
C ILE A 16 1.49 2.38 -0.67
N ARG A 17 1.34 1.64 0.43
CA ARG A 17 0.03 1.42 1.06
C ARG A 17 -0.65 2.74 1.40
N GLU A 18 0.09 3.69 1.97
CA GLU A 18 -0.46 5.02 2.26
C GLU A 18 -0.95 5.73 0.99
N LYS A 19 -0.22 5.59 -0.12
CA LYS A 19 -0.66 6.12 -1.41
C LYS A 19 -1.97 5.47 -1.90
N CYS A 20 -2.14 4.17 -1.70
CA CYS A 20 -3.39 3.48 -2.02
C CYS A 20 -4.55 3.96 -1.12
N ILE A 21 -4.29 4.26 0.14
CA ILE A 21 -5.29 4.86 1.05
C ILE A 21 -5.71 6.24 0.54
N GLU A 22 -4.75 7.10 0.19
CA GLU A 22 -5.02 8.41 -0.40
C GLU A 22 -5.83 8.30 -1.71
N CYS A 23 -5.46 7.37 -2.59
CA CYS A 23 -6.17 7.09 -3.85
C CYS A 23 -7.64 6.70 -3.63
N MET A 24 -7.95 6.02 -2.51
CA MET A 24 -9.30 5.59 -2.15
C MET A 24 -10.04 6.57 -1.22
N GLY A 25 -9.59 7.83 -1.16
CA GLY A 25 -10.26 8.90 -0.42
C GLY A 25 -9.72 9.17 0.99
N GLY A 26 -8.58 8.59 1.35
CA GLY A 26 -7.89 8.84 2.61
C GLY A 26 -8.41 7.97 3.77
N ARG A 27 -7.80 8.14 4.97
CA ARG A 27 -8.16 7.35 6.16
C ARG A 27 -9.50 7.72 6.76
N GLU A 28 -9.97 8.93 6.49
CA GLU A 28 -11.27 9.43 6.94
C GLU A 28 -12.43 8.81 6.14
N ASN A 29 -12.14 8.16 4.99
CA ASN A 29 -13.15 7.45 4.22
C ASN A 29 -13.46 6.10 4.87
N GLU A 30 -14.68 5.95 5.40
CA GLU A 30 -15.17 4.69 5.93
C GLU A 30 -15.09 3.59 4.87
N GLY A 31 -14.32 2.55 5.15
CA GLY A 31 -14.16 1.43 4.22
C GLY A 31 -13.01 1.58 3.21
N TYR A 32 -12.09 2.54 3.38
CA TYR A 32 -10.87 2.62 2.53
C TYR A 32 -10.13 1.28 2.41
N LEU A 33 -10.16 0.43 3.46
CA LEU A 33 -9.57 -0.92 3.43
C LEU A 33 -10.26 -1.82 2.41
N LYS A 34 -11.58 -1.78 2.36
CA LYS A 34 -12.39 -2.53 1.39
C LYS A 34 -12.17 -1.99 -0.01
N LEU A 35 -12.14 -0.66 -0.19
CA LEU A 35 -11.86 -0.03 -1.48
C LEU A 35 -10.48 -0.41 -2.05
N ILE A 36 -9.45 -0.50 -1.20
CA ILE A 36 -8.13 -0.98 -1.61
C ILE A 36 -8.17 -2.47 -2.00
N SER A 37 -8.92 -3.29 -1.25
CA SER A 37 -9.11 -4.71 -1.55
C SER A 37 -9.79 -4.91 -2.91
N ASP A 38 -10.88 -4.19 -3.12
CA ASP A 38 -11.77 -4.26 -4.29
C ASP A 38 -11.29 -3.35 -5.44
N CYS A 39 -10.04 -2.88 -5.37
CA CYS A 39 -9.45 -2.04 -6.40
C CYS A 39 -9.51 -2.75 -7.76
N GLY A 40 -10.23 -2.16 -8.72
CA GLY A 40 -10.43 -2.72 -10.06
C GLY A 40 -9.33 -2.41 -11.07
N SER A 41 -8.16 -1.94 -10.63
CA SER A 41 -7.06 -1.50 -11.51
C SER A 41 -5.85 -2.42 -11.41
N PRO A 42 -5.91 -3.65 -11.99
CA PRO A 42 -4.82 -4.61 -11.93
C PRO A 42 -3.54 -4.13 -12.61
N ASP A 43 -3.65 -3.28 -13.64
CA ASP A 43 -2.52 -2.72 -14.39
C ASP A 43 -1.81 -1.57 -13.67
N CYS A 44 -2.31 -1.15 -12.50
CA CYS A 44 -1.64 -0.14 -11.69
C CYS A 44 -0.28 -0.69 -11.24
N ALA A 45 0.80 0.05 -11.50
CA ALA A 45 2.15 -0.33 -11.09
C ALA A 45 2.32 -0.58 -9.57
N LEU A 46 1.39 -0.08 -8.75
CA LEU A 46 1.37 -0.26 -7.30
C LEU A 46 0.41 -1.37 -6.83
N PHE A 47 -0.34 -2.00 -7.75
CA PHE A 47 -1.45 -2.90 -7.43
C PHE A 47 -1.02 -4.02 -6.48
N GLU A 48 0.07 -4.72 -6.76
CA GLU A 48 0.51 -5.85 -5.94
C GLU A 48 1.08 -5.42 -4.58
N PHE A 49 1.47 -4.16 -4.45
CA PHE A 49 2.01 -3.58 -3.22
C PHE A 49 0.92 -2.94 -2.35
N ARG A 50 -0.33 -2.86 -2.82
CA ARG A 50 -1.43 -2.09 -2.21
C ARG A 50 -1.73 -2.45 -0.76
N PHE A 51 -1.36 -3.65 -0.33
CA PHE A 51 -1.53 -4.10 1.04
C PHE A 51 -0.34 -3.78 1.97
N GLY A 52 0.70 -3.14 1.46
CA GLY A 52 1.90 -2.80 2.23
C GLY A 52 2.90 -3.93 2.37
N LYS A 53 2.84 -4.92 1.47
CA LYS A 53 3.77 -6.05 1.37
C LYS A 53 4.39 -6.06 -0.03
N ASN A 54 5.66 -6.47 -0.13
CA ASN A 54 6.31 -6.68 -1.41
C ASN A 54 6.26 -8.18 -1.74
N PRO A 55 5.48 -8.63 -2.75
CA PRO A 55 5.40 -10.04 -3.10
C PRO A 55 6.70 -10.59 -3.71
N TYR A 56 7.60 -9.71 -4.17
CA TYR A 56 8.88 -10.05 -4.77
C TYR A 56 10.04 -10.17 -3.78
N ASN A 57 9.80 -9.89 -2.49
CA ASN A 57 10.83 -10.03 -1.47
C ASN A 57 11.02 -11.51 -1.10
N ARG A 58 11.61 -12.28 -2.02
CA ARG A 58 12.12 -13.63 -1.74
C ARG A 58 13.47 -13.47 -1.03
N LYS A 59 13.46 -13.49 0.31
CA LYS A 59 14.70 -13.71 1.05
C LYS A 59 15.10 -15.17 0.87
N ASN A 60 15.94 -15.46 -0.13
CA ASN A 60 16.72 -16.68 -0.14
C ASN A 60 17.84 -16.52 0.91
N LEU A 61 17.49 -16.73 2.19
CA LEU A 61 18.48 -16.91 3.25
C LEU A 61 19.02 -18.35 3.15
N SER A 62 19.81 -18.61 2.12
CA SER A 62 20.74 -19.74 2.11
C SER A 62 22.15 -19.15 2.10
N ASP A 63 22.65 -18.82 3.29
CA ASP A 63 24.09 -18.69 3.47
C ASP A 63 24.48 -19.54 4.69
N SER A 64 24.81 -20.79 4.39
CA SER A 64 25.61 -21.66 5.22
C SER A 64 27.08 -21.37 4.88
N ARG A 65 27.76 -20.57 5.72
CA ARG A 65 29.23 -20.53 5.80
C ARG A 65 29.65 -20.31 7.24
#